data_AF-C9YG26-F1
#
_entry.id   AF-C9YG26-F1
#
_cell.length_a   1.000
_cell.length_b   1.000
_cell.length_c   1.000
_cell.angle_alpha   90.00
_cell.angle_beta   90.00
_cell.angle_gamma   90.00
#
_symmetry.space_group_name_H-M   'P 1'
#
loop_
_entity.id
_entity.type
_entity.pdbx_description
1 polymer ?
#
loop_
_entity_poly.entity_id
_entity_poly.type
_entity_poly.pdbx_seq_one_letter_code
_entity_poly.pdbx_strand_id
1 'polypeptide(L)'
;MLSRTADHLFWMSRYTERAENTARMLDVNYQTSLLPQSQAVAQMGWQGLLSISELLYSYKERHGEIQAREVMDFMVKDESNPSSIMSCLSAARENARAVRGALTTEVWETQNTTWLEVKRMIKSGDFEKTLRSFLSG
;
A
#
# COMPACT_ATOMS: atom_id res chain seq x y z
N MET A 1 2.86 -30.94 -2.78
CA MET A 1 2.64 -29.82 -3.72
C MET A 1 1.44 -28.97 -3.37
N LEU A 2 0.27 -29.53 -2.99
CA LEU A 2 -0.92 -28.79 -2.53
C LEU A 2 -0.63 -27.72 -1.45
N SER A 3 0.20 -28.04 -0.46
CA SER A 3 0.57 -27.10 0.61
C SER A 3 1.30 -25.84 0.10
N ARG A 4 2.13 -25.93 -0.95
CA ARG A 4 2.86 -24.78 -1.49
C ARG A 4 1.96 -23.91 -2.38
N THR A 5 1.09 -24.52 -3.18
CA THR A 5 0.11 -23.77 -3.96
C THR A 5 -0.85 -23.01 -3.05
N ALA A 6 -1.35 -23.67 -2.00
CA ALA A 6 -2.22 -23.03 -1.02
C ALA A 6 -1.53 -21.87 -0.28
N ASP A 7 -0.26 -22.05 0.12
CA ASP A 7 0.53 -21.01 0.78
C ASP A 7 0.70 -19.75 -0.10
N HIS A 8 1.08 -19.93 -1.37
CA HIS A 8 1.18 -18.80 -2.30
C HIS A 8 -0.16 -18.12 -2.58
N LEU A 9 -1.25 -18.88 -2.73
CA LEU A 9 -2.58 -18.29 -2.91
C LEU A 9 -3.02 -17.49 -1.67
N PHE A 10 -2.77 -18.03 -0.47
CA PHE A 10 -3.05 -17.34 0.78
C PHE A 10 -2.27 -16.03 0.87
N TRP A 11 -0.94 -16.06 0.69
CA TRP A 11 -0.11 -14.86 0.80
C TRP A 11 -0.39 -13.85 -0.31
N MET A 12 -0.66 -14.30 -1.54
CA MET A 12 -1.11 -13.42 -2.62
C MET A 12 -2.31 -12.60 -2.17
N SER A 13 -3.39 -13.26 -1.73
CA SER A 13 -4.61 -12.59 -1.29
C SER A 13 -4.37 -11.68 -0.08
N ARG A 14 -3.60 -12.13 0.91
CA ARG A 14 -3.28 -11.33 2.10
C ARG A 14 -2.50 -10.06 1.78
N TYR A 15 -1.57 -10.12 0.83
CA TYR A 15 -0.84 -8.94 0.41
C TYR A 15 -1.69 -7.99 -0.42
N THR A 16 -2.56 -8.50 -1.30
CA THR A 16 -3.52 -7.67 -2.04
C THR A 16 -4.47 -6.93 -1.11
N GLU A 17 -5.07 -7.63 -0.14
CA GLU A 17 -5.96 -7.03 0.87
C GLU A 17 -5.24 -5.96 1.70
N ARG A 18 -3.98 -6.21 2.08
CA ARG A 18 -3.20 -5.25 2.86
C ARG A 18 -2.84 -3.99 2.06
N ALA A 19 -2.52 -4.13 0.78
CA ALA A 19 -2.32 -2.98 -0.11
C ALA A 19 -3.59 -2.12 -0.18
N GLU A 20 -4.75 -2.77 -0.33
CA GLU A 20 -6.04 -2.10 -0.39
C GLU A 20 -6.43 -1.39 0.90
N ASN A 21 -6.32 -2.08 2.04
CA ASN A 21 -6.61 -1.49 3.34
C ASN A 21 -5.70 -0.28 3.62
N THR A 22 -4.43 -0.36 3.25
CA THR A 22 -3.48 0.76 3.37
C THR A 22 -3.90 1.93 2.50
N ALA A 23 -4.24 1.70 1.23
CA ALA A 23 -4.71 2.74 0.32
C ALA A 23 -5.98 3.44 0.85
N ARG A 24 -6.95 2.65 1.34
CA ARG A 24 -8.20 3.16 1.90
C ARG A 24 -7.98 4.00 3.15
N MET A 25 -7.13 3.54 4.07
CA MET A 25 -6.79 4.31 5.27
C MET A 25 -6.11 5.63 4.93
N LEU A 26 -5.16 5.63 3.99
CA LEU A 26 -4.50 6.84 3.51
C LEU A 26 -5.47 7.81 2.86
N ASP A 27 -6.44 7.33 2.07
CA ASP A 27 -7.39 8.22 1.39
C ASP A 27 -8.27 8.93 2.40
N VAL A 28 -8.86 8.18 3.33
CA VAL A 28 -9.68 8.75 4.41
C VAL A 28 -8.88 9.75 5.24
N ASN A 29 -7.65 9.42 5.61
CA ASN A 29 -6.80 10.32 6.40
C ASN A 29 -6.44 11.58 5.63
N TYR A 30 -6.07 11.44 4.35
CA TYR A 30 -5.76 12.56 3.47
C TYR A 30 -6.97 13.47 3.28
N GLN A 31 -8.15 12.93 2.92
CA GLN A 31 -9.38 13.72 2.82
C GLN A 31 -9.71 14.43 4.15
N THR A 32 -9.56 13.73 5.27
CA THR A 32 -9.79 14.30 6.60
C THR A 32 -8.82 15.43 6.88
N SER A 33 -7.55 15.31 6.50
CA SER A 33 -6.51 16.34 6.70
C SER A 33 -6.77 17.64 5.91
N LEU A 34 -7.57 17.57 4.83
CA LEU A 34 -7.96 18.72 4.02
C LEU A 34 -9.13 19.52 4.63
N LEU A 35 -9.83 18.97 5.63
CA LEU A 35 -10.91 19.68 6.31
C LEU A 35 -10.36 20.83 7.17
N PRO A 36 -11.15 21.91 7.41
CA PRO A 36 -10.73 23.01 8.28
C PRO A 36 -10.39 22.53 9.70
N GLN A 37 -9.11 22.54 10.05
CA GLN A 37 -8.59 22.12 11.35
C GLN A 37 -7.21 22.73 11.61
N SER A 38 -6.70 22.60 12.84
CA SER A 38 -5.33 23.03 13.15
C SER A 38 -4.30 22.04 12.59
N GLN A 39 -3.10 22.53 12.31
CA GLN A 39 -1.97 21.70 11.87
C GLN A 39 -1.67 20.57 12.87
N ALA A 40 -1.80 20.83 14.17
CA ALA A 40 -1.60 19.84 15.23
C ALA A 40 -2.62 18.68 15.14
N VAL A 41 -3.90 18.97 14.86
CA VAL A 41 -4.93 17.93 14.70
C VAL A 41 -4.66 17.09 13.46
N ALA A 42 -4.30 17.71 12.33
CA ALA A 42 -3.92 16.99 11.12
C ALA A 42 -2.71 16.07 11.37
N GLN A 43 -1.69 16.56 12.08
CA GLN A 43 -0.50 15.78 12.43
C GLN A 43 -0.83 14.59 13.34
N MET A 44 -1.74 14.75 14.30
CA MET A 44 -2.26 13.63 15.12
C MET A 44 -2.96 12.59 14.25
N GLY A 45 -3.67 13.00 13.20
CA GLY A 45 -4.27 12.08 12.23
C GLY A 45 -3.23 11.18 11.56
N TRP A 46 -2.13 11.76 11.06
CA TRP A 46 -1.03 10.99 10.45
C TRP A 46 -0.32 10.08 11.46
N GLN A 47 -0.13 10.56 12.69
CA GLN A 47 0.41 9.74 13.78
C GLN A 47 -0.50 8.55 14.11
N GLY A 48 -1.82 8.78 14.17
CA GLY A 48 -2.81 7.74 14.41
C GLY A 48 -2.77 6.66 13.33
N LEU A 49 -2.68 7.06 12.05
CA LEU A 49 -2.56 6.13 10.92
C LEU A 49 -1.31 5.23 11.05
N LEU A 50 -0.15 5.81 11.35
CA LEU A 50 1.08 5.05 11.58
C LEU A 50 0.97 4.14 12.80
N SER A 51 0.27 4.56 13.86
CA SER A 51 0.12 3.79 15.10
C SER A 51 -0.78 2.57 14.90
N ILE A 52 -1.93 2.74 14.23
CA ILE A 52 -2.86 1.64 13.92
C ILE A 52 -2.20 0.60 13.00
N SER A 53 -1.29 1.05 12.14
CA SER A 53 -0.53 0.18 11.25
C SER A 53 0.68 -0.47 11.93
N GLU A 54 0.95 -0.19 13.21
CA GLU A 54 2.14 -0.63 13.96
C GLU A 54 3.48 -0.16 13.35
N LEU A 55 3.46 0.95 12.60
CA LEU A 55 4.61 1.46 11.86
C LEU A 55 5.24 2.71 12.48
N LEU A 56 4.61 3.31 13.49
CA LEU A 56 5.06 4.57 14.10
C LEU A 56 6.53 4.55 14.52
N TYR A 57 6.99 3.49 15.18
CA TYR A 57 8.38 3.37 15.62
C TYR A 57 9.33 3.32 14.42
N SER A 58 9.07 2.43 13.47
CA SER A 58 9.90 2.25 12.27
C SER A 58 9.97 3.47 11.37
N TYR A 59 8.90 4.28 11.35
CA TYR A 59 8.87 5.56 10.66
C TYR A 59 9.72 6.59 11.40
N LYS A 60 9.52 6.75 12.72
CA LYS A 60 10.25 7.73 13.53
C LYS A 60 11.75 7.49 13.57
N GLU A 61 12.18 6.23 13.56
CA GLU A 61 13.60 5.87 13.49
C GLU A 61 14.29 6.43 12.24
N ARG A 62 13.55 6.57 11.13
CA ARG A 62 14.09 6.99 9.84
C ARG A 62 13.81 8.44 9.48
N HIS A 63 12.62 8.93 9.81
CA HIS A 63 12.13 10.24 9.39
C HIS A 63 12.07 11.26 10.54
N GLY A 64 12.10 10.81 11.80
CA GLY A 64 11.99 11.68 12.97
C GLY A 64 10.56 12.22 13.16
N GLU A 65 10.36 13.50 12.88
CA GLU A 65 9.06 14.16 13.07
C GLU A 65 8.03 13.70 12.03
N ILE A 66 6.75 13.75 12.40
CA ILE A 66 5.67 13.31 11.51
C ILE A 66 5.31 14.43 10.54
N GLN A 67 5.57 14.17 9.26
CA GLN A 67 5.21 15.05 8.16
C GLN A 67 4.34 14.29 7.15
N ALA A 68 3.18 14.85 6.80
CA ALA A 68 2.18 14.21 5.93
C ALA A 68 2.78 13.62 4.65
N ARG A 69 3.64 14.38 3.96
CA ARG A 69 4.30 13.95 2.72
C ARG A 69 5.22 12.75 2.92
N GLU A 70 5.98 12.73 4.01
CA GLU A 70 6.90 11.64 4.32
C GLU A 70 6.15 10.39 4.75
N VAL A 71 5.06 10.53 5.52
CA VAL A 71 4.16 9.40 5.84
C VAL A 71 3.57 8.81 4.57
N MET A 72 3.10 9.66 3.65
CA MET A 72 2.59 9.21 2.35
C MET A 72 3.64 8.43 1.56
N ASP A 73 4.86 8.97 1.43
CA ASP A 73 5.94 8.29 0.74
C ASP A 73 6.32 6.95 1.39
N PHE A 74 6.40 6.93 2.72
CA PHE A 74 6.71 5.74 3.52
C PHE A 74 5.65 4.64 3.40
N MET A 75 4.37 5.02 3.39
CA MET A 75 3.25 4.07 3.32
C MET A 75 2.97 3.57 1.91
N VAL A 76 3.44 4.26 0.88
CA VAL A 76 3.11 3.91 -0.51
C VAL A 76 4.27 3.27 -1.23
N LYS A 77 5.45 3.91 -1.24
CA LYS A 77 6.53 3.55 -2.17
C LYS A 77 7.81 3.09 -1.51
N ASP A 78 7.97 3.28 -0.19
CA ASP A 78 9.16 2.83 0.51
C ASP A 78 9.23 1.30 0.55
N GLU A 79 10.20 0.73 -0.19
CA GLU A 79 10.42 -0.72 -0.28
C GLU A 79 11.01 -1.31 1.01
N SER A 80 11.59 -0.47 1.87
CA SER A 80 12.05 -0.89 3.20
C SER A 80 10.93 -0.88 4.25
N ASN A 81 9.74 -0.46 3.88
CA ASN A 81 8.51 -0.74 4.61
C ASN A 81 7.80 -1.94 3.95
N PRO A 82 7.84 -3.14 4.56
CA PRO A 82 7.15 -4.31 4.01
C PRO A 82 5.63 -4.11 3.91
N SER A 83 5.07 -3.16 4.65
CA SER A 83 3.64 -2.80 4.65
C SER A 83 3.28 -1.72 3.64
N SER A 84 4.24 -1.17 2.89
CA SER A 84 3.91 -0.20 1.86
C SER A 84 3.08 -0.83 0.74
N ILE A 85 2.26 -0.03 0.07
CA ILE A 85 1.43 -0.48 -1.07
C ILE A 85 2.31 -1.16 -2.12
N MET A 86 3.44 -0.55 -2.48
CA MET A 86 4.38 -1.08 -3.48
C MET A 86 4.99 -2.42 -3.04
N SER A 87 5.41 -2.55 -1.78
CA SER A 87 5.94 -3.80 -1.21
C SER A 87 4.89 -4.92 -1.22
N CYS A 88 3.66 -4.61 -0.80
CA CYS A 88 2.55 -5.56 -0.78
C CYS A 88 2.19 -6.03 -2.19
N LEU A 89 2.02 -5.13 -3.15
CA LEU A 89 1.69 -5.50 -4.53
C LEU A 89 2.81 -6.30 -5.19
N SER A 90 4.08 -5.99 -4.88
CA SER A 90 5.22 -6.76 -5.37
C SER A 90 5.19 -8.18 -4.80
N ALA A 91 4.98 -8.33 -3.49
CA ALA A 91 4.87 -9.64 -2.85
C ALA A 91 3.66 -10.44 -3.36
N ALA A 92 2.50 -9.79 -3.57
CA ALA A 92 1.32 -10.42 -4.15
C ALA A 92 1.60 -10.95 -5.57
N ARG A 93 2.23 -10.13 -6.42
CA ARG A 93 2.60 -10.50 -7.79
C ARG A 93 3.59 -11.66 -7.82
N GLU A 94 4.57 -11.68 -6.94
CA GLU A 94 5.55 -12.77 -6.86
C GLU A 94 4.90 -14.09 -6.43
N ASN A 95 3.98 -14.06 -5.47
CA ASN A 95 3.17 -15.22 -5.10
C ASN A 95 2.29 -15.68 -6.27
N ALA A 96 1.62 -14.77 -6.97
CA ALA A 96 0.83 -15.08 -8.15
C ALA A 96 1.67 -15.74 -9.26
N ARG A 97 2.91 -15.27 -9.45
CA ARG A 97 3.84 -15.83 -10.45
C ARG A 97 4.24 -17.26 -10.09
N ALA A 98 4.50 -17.54 -8.81
CA ALA A 98 4.88 -18.85 -8.32
C ALA A 98 3.78 -19.92 -8.54
N VAL A 99 2.50 -19.50 -8.57
CA VAL A 99 1.36 -20.37 -8.84
C VAL A 99 0.63 -20.04 -10.13
N ARG A 100 1.32 -19.48 -11.13
CA ARG A 100 0.69 -19.04 -12.39
C ARG A 100 -0.18 -20.11 -13.06
N GLY A 101 0.23 -21.38 -13.00
CA GLY A 101 -0.51 -22.51 -13.56
C GLY A 101 -1.80 -22.86 -12.80
N ALA A 102 -1.99 -22.36 -11.58
CA ALA A 102 -3.20 -22.53 -10.78
C ALA A 102 -4.15 -21.32 -10.87
N LEU A 103 -3.73 -20.21 -11.48
CA LEU A 103 -4.53 -18.99 -11.63
C LEU A 103 -5.17 -18.94 -13.02
N THR A 104 -6.38 -18.36 -13.08
CA THR A 104 -6.95 -17.94 -14.36
C THR A 104 -6.08 -16.84 -14.99
N THR A 105 -6.17 -16.70 -16.31
CA THR A 105 -5.48 -15.61 -17.01
C THR A 105 -5.93 -14.24 -16.51
N GLU A 106 -7.23 -14.07 -16.28
CA GLU A 106 -7.79 -12.83 -15.73
C GLU A 106 -7.18 -12.45 -14.37
N VAL A 107 -7.12 -13.37 -13.40
CA VAL A 107 -6.55 -13.07 -12.08
C VAL A 107 -5.07 -12.67 -12.19
N TRP A 108 -4.31 -13.36 -13.05
CA TRP A 108 -2.92 -13.01 -13.30
C TRP A 108 -2.77 -11.62 -13.94
N GLU A 109 -3.56 -11.34 -14.98
CA GLU A 109 -3.50 -10.07 -15.71
C GLU A 109 -3.91 -8.91 -14.83
N THR A 110 -4.96 -9.05 -14.02
CA THR A 110 -5.37 -8.04 -13.03
C THR A 110 -4.23 -7.78 -12.05
N GLN A 111 -3.71 -8.81 -11.38
CA GLN A 111 -2.64 -8.63 -10.38
C GLN A 111 -1.38 -7.98 -10.98
N ASN A 112 -0.98 -8.40 -12.18
CA ASN A 112 0.21 -7.87 -12.85
C ASN A 112 -0.01 -6.44 -13.36
N THR A 113 -1.19 -6.13 -13.89
CA THR A 113 -1.53 -4.80 -14.40
C THR A 113 -1.62 -3.79 -13.26
N THR A 114 -2.30 -4.12 -12.16
CA THR A 114 -2.36 -3.25 -10.96
C THR A 114 -0.96 -2.89 -10.46
N TRP A 115 -0.06 -3.88 -10.37
CA TRP A 115 1.33 -3.63 -9.97
C TRP A 115 2.07 -2.71 -10.95
N LEU A 116 1.92 -2.93 -12.27
CA LEU A 116 2.54 -2.10 -13.30
C LEU A 116 2.03 -0.65 -13.28
N GLU A 117 0.72 -0.47 -13.09
CA GLU A 117 0.08 0.84 -13.01
C GLU A 117 0.55 1.61 -11.79
N VAL A 118 0.47 1.02 -10.59
CA VAL A 118 0.94 1.67 -9.36
C VAL A 118 2.42 2.04 -9.48
N LYS A 119 3.26 1.14 -10.01
CA LYS A 119 4.68 1.42 -10.24
C LYS A 119 4.90 2.58 -11.21
N ARG A 120 4.09 2.67 -12.27
CA ARG A 120 4.14 3.78 -13.24
C ARG A 120 3.76 5.10 -12.59
N MET A 121 2.71 5.12 -11.77
CA MET A 121 2.22 6.32 -11.10
C MET A 121 3.21 6.83 -10.04
N ILE A 122 3.83 5.91 -9.28
CA ILE A 122 4.93 6.26 -8.36
C ILE A 122 6.10 6.92 -9.12
N LYS A 123 6.43 6.40 -10.31
CA LYS A 123 7.52 6.96 -11.14
C LYS A 123 7.19 8.33 -11.74
N SER A 124 5.93 8.60 -12.08
CA SER A 124 5.52 9.90 -12.65
C SER A 124 5.35 11.00 -11.59
N GLY A 125 5.27 10.64 -10.31
CA GLY A 125 5.03 11.59 -9.22
C GLY A 125 3.56 12.01 -9.10
N ASP A 126 2.64 11.40 -9.86
CA ASP A 126 1.20 11.66 -9.83
C ASP A 126 0.54 10.94 -8.64
N PHE A 127 1.08 11.13 -7.44
CA PHE A 127 0.70 10.33 -6.29
C PHE A 127 -0.73 10.59 -5.82
N GLU A 128 -1.22 11.84 -5.89
CA GLU A 128 -2.61 12.18 -5.56
C GLU A 128 -3.64 11.48 -6.47
N LYS A 129 -3.25 11.18 -7.72
CA LYS A 129 -4.07 10.34 -8.61
C LYS A 129 -3.97 8.85 -8.27
N THR A 130 -2.84 8.41 -7.72
CA THR A 130 -2.52 6.99 -7.45
C THR A 130 -3.50 6.36 -6.48
N LEU A 131 -3.81 7.06 -5.38
CA LEU A 131 -4.69 6.54 -4.34
C LEU A 131 -6.13 6.34 -4.84
N ARG A 132 -6.64 7.30 -5.62
CA ARG A 132 -7.99 7.25 -6.18
C ARG A 132 -8.12 6.19 -7.27
N SER A 133 -7.14 6.11 -8.17
CA SER A 133 -7.11 5.10 -9.22
C SER A 133 -7.05 3.68 -8.65
N PHE A 134 -6.27 3.48 -7.58
CA PHE A 134 -6.14 2.19 -6.91
C PHE A 134 -7.46 1.73 -6.28
N LEU A 135 -8.27 2.66 -5.74
CA LEU A 135 -9.55 2.35 -5.09
C LEU A 135 -10.74 2.25 -6.06
N SER A 136 -10.55 2.62 -7.33
CA SER A 136 -11.61 2.67 -8.34
C SER A 136 -11.66 1.48 -9.31
N GLY A 137 -10.68 0.56 -9.24
CA GLY A 137 -10.61 -0.67 -10.03
C GLY A 137 -10.96 -1.88 -9.19
#